data_AF-A0A937WIY8-F1
#
_entry.id   AF-A0A937WIY8-F1
#
_cell.length_a   1.000
_cell.length_b   1.000
_cell.length_c   1.000
_cell.angle_alpha   90.00
_cell.angle_beta   90.00
_cell.angle_gamma   90.00
#
_symmetry.space_group_name_H-M   'P 1'
#
loop_
_entity.id
_entity.type
_entity.pdbx_description
1 polymer ?
#
loop_
_entity_poly.entity_id
_entity_poly.type
_entity_poly.pdbx_seq_one_letter_code
_entity_poly.pdbx_strand_id
1 'polypeptide(L)'
;MPLQYNNGEWIEDAKFEQTRSELFERFGGLTYIMREFPLRGIWGQDSQVYQDFIVIYTVIDFSSSEETTHFFVEYKEILKFRFEQEEILITVQDMGIF
;
A
#
# COMPACT_ATOMS: atom_id res chain seq x y z
N MET A 1 0.03 -1.02 2.90
CA MET A 1 1.19 -0.21 3.31
C MET A 1 1.69 -0.68 4.65
N PRO A 2 2.98 -1.02 4.78
CA PRO A 2 3.58 -1.38 6.06
C PRO A 2 3.70 -0.15 6.95
N LEU A 3 3.60 -0.34 8.25
CA LEU A 3 3.79 0.71 9.25
C LEU A 3 5.16 0.67 9.90
N GLN A 4 5.88 -0.43 9.74
CA GLN A 4 7.23 -0.62 10.25
C GLN A 4 8.19 -0.97 9.11
N TYR A 5 9.43 -0.53 9.23
CA TYR A 5 10.53 -1.02 8.42
C TYR A 5 10.80 -2.50 8.72
N ASN A 6 11.57 -3.17 7.85
CA ASN A 6 11.94 -4.58 8.05
C ASN A 6 12.72 -4.84 9.35
N ASN A 7 13.31 -3.80 9.96
CA ASN A 7 13.99 -3.86 11.26
C ASN A 7 13.04 -3.68 12.46
N GLY A 8 11.75 -3.40 12.23
CA GLY A 8 10.72 -3.19 13.26
C GLY A 8 10.52 -1.73 13.70
N GLU A 9 11.28 -0.77 13.18
CA GLU A 9 11.10 0.65 13.50
C GLU A 9 9.89 1.24 12.78
N TRP A 10 9.16 2.15 13.42
CA TRP A 10 7.99 2.80 12.80
C TRP A 10 8.42 3.75 11.69
N ILE A 11 7.72 3.68 10.56
CA ILE A 11 7.96 4.53 9.41
C ILE A 11 7.38 5.92 9.65
N GLU A 12 8.10 6.96 9.25
CA GLU A 12 7.75 8.36 9.45
C GLU A 12 6.48 8.76 8.71
N ASP A 13 5.61 9.54 9.37
CA ASP A 13 4.32 9.98 8.84
C ASP A 13 4.44 10.73 7.50
N ALA A 14 5.54 11.46 7.29
CA ALA A 14 5.80 12.19 6.05
C ALA A 14 5.77 11.29 4.80
N LYS A 15 6.29 10.05 4.89
CA LYS A 15 6.27 9.09 3.78
C LYS A 15 4.84 8.68 3.42
N PHE A 16 3.95 8.61 4.41
CA PHE A 16 2.55 8.30 4.20
C PHE A 16 1.74 9.49 3.73
N GLU A 17 2.02 10.69 4.23
CA GLU A 17 1.36 11.92 3.72
C GLU A 17 1.69 12.15 2.24
N GLN A 18 2.95 11.96 1.86
CA GLN A 18 3.36 11.99 0.45
C GLN A 18 2.58 10.97 -0.37
N THR A 19 2.53 9.71 0.08
CA THR A 19 1.81 8.63 -0.62
C THR A 19 0.32 8.93 -0.76
N ARG A 20 -0.32 9.43 0.31
CA ARG A 20 -1.74 9.80 0.27
C ARG A 20 -2.00 10.95 -0.69
N SER A 21 -1.12 11.95 -0.71
CA SER A 21 -1.23 13.10 -1.61
C SER A 21 -1.12 12.68 -3.07
N GLU A 22 -0.11 11.88 -3.42
CA GLU A 22 0.10 11.36 -4.78
C GLU A 22 -1.10 10.51 -5.27
N LEU A 23 -1.62 9.62 -4.43
CA LEU A 23 -2.80 8.82 -4.75
C LEU A 23 -4.06 9.68 -4.89
N PHE A 24 -4.24 10.67 -4.01
CA PHE A 24 -5.37 11.59 -4.10
C PHE A 24 -5.31 12.46 -5.35
N GLU A 25 -4.15 12.99 -5.70
CA GLU A 25 -3.95 13.78 -6.93
C GLU A 25 -4.23 12.97 -8.19
N ARG A 26 -3.86 11.68 -8.19
CA ARG A 26 -4.07 10.79 -9.35
C ARG A 26 -5.53 10.33 -9.49
N PHE A 27 -6.17 9.92 -8.40
CA PHE A 27 -7.46 9.21 -8.44
C PHE A 27 -8.64 10.04 -7.90
N GLY A 28 -8.39 11.21 -7.32
CA GLY A 28 -9.44 12.11 -6.79
C GLY A 28 -10.11 11.62 -5.51
N GLY A 29 -9.73 10.45 -4.99
CA GLY A 29 -10.27 9.87 -3.77
C GLY A 29 -9.39 8.77 -3.19
N LEU A 30 -9.31 8.73 -1.86
CA LEU A 30 -8.54 7.74 -1.13
C LEU A 30 -9.24 7.40 0.19
N THR A 31 -9.43 6.11 0.44
CA THR A 31 -9.91 5.59 1.73
C THR A 31 -8.81 4.77 2.38
N TYR A 32 -8.65 4.89 3.69
CA TYR A 32 -7.70 4.08 4.45
C TYR A 32 -8.21 3.80 5.85
N ILE A 33 -7.83 2.64 6.41
CA ILE A 33 -8.12 2.29 7.80
C ILE A 33 -7.02 2.89 8.70
N MET A 34 -7.41 3.61 9.76
CA MET A 34 -6.48 4.40 10.56
C MET A 34 -5.39 3.56 11.25
N ARG A 35 -4.21 4.16 11.41
CA ARG A 35 -3.01 3.56 12.03
C ARG A 35 -3.21 3.11 13.46
N GLU A 36 -4.11 3.74 14.21
CA GLU A 36 -4.43 3.37 15.61
C GLU A 36 -5.11 2.01 15.71
N PHE A 37 -5.70 1.53 14.61
CA PHE A 37 -6.28 0.18 14.48
C PHE A 37 -5.62 -0.56 13.31
N PRO A 38 -4.29 -0.80 13.36
CA PRO A 38 -3.57 -1.40 12.25
C PRO A 38 -3.97 -2.86 12.12
N LEU A 39 -4.07 -3.33 10.88
CA LEU A 39 -4.24 -4.77 10.64
C LEU A 39 -2.92 -5.47 10.96
N ARG A 40 -3.01 -6.62 11.63
CA ARG A 40 -1.86 -7.48 11.89
C ARG A 40 -1.77 -8.51 10.77
N GLY A 41 -0.75 -8.40 9.94
CA GLY A 41 -0.38 -9.40 8.96
C GLY A 41 0.48 -10.49 9.60
N ILE A 42 0.34 -11.72 9.11
CA ILE A 42 1.24 -12.82 9.42
C ILE A 42 1.73 -13.38 8.09
N TRP A 43 3.05 -13.38 7.89
CA TRP A 43 3.69 -13.84 6.67
C TRP A 43 4.67 -14.96 7.00
N GLY A 44 4.62 -16.04 6.23
CA GLY A 44 5.57 -17.14 6.34
C GLY A 44 6.57 -17.08 5.20
N GLN A 45 7.85 -17.11 5.53
CA GLN A 45 8.91 -17.37 4.56
C GLN A 45 9.84 -18.45 5.14
N ASP A 46 9.95 -19.56 4.42
CA ASP A 46 10.61 -20.79 4.86
C ASP A 46 10.10 -21.28 6.23
N SER A 47 10.93 -21.16 7.28
CA SER A 47 10.64 -21.58 8.66
C SER A 47 10.44 -20.41 9.62
N GLN A 48 10.39 -19.17 9.11
CA GLN A 48 10.17 -17.98 9.90
C GLN A 48 8.76 -17.41 9.67
N VAL A 49 8.15 -16.97 10.77
CA VAL A 49 6.86 -16.29 10.78
C VAL A 49 7.11 -14.82 11.15
N TYR A 50 6.77 -13.93 10.23
CA TYR A 50 6.85 -12.49 10.42
C TYR A 50 5.48 -11.94 10.78
N GLN A 51 5.45 -11.05 11.77
CA GLN A 51 4.27 -10.24 12.07
C GLN A 51 4.49 -8.84 11.51
N ASP A 52 3.48 -8.32 10.83
CA ASP A 52 3.55 -6.99 10.24
C ASP A 52 2.33 -6.16 10.67
N PHE A 53 2.50 -4.86 10.78
CA PHE A 53 1.43 -3.90 11.00
C PHE A 53 1.18 -3.15 9.71
N ILE A 54 -0.02 -3.31 9.16
CA ILE A 54 -0.37 -2.72 7.87
C ILE A 54 -1.57 -1.79 7.96
N VAL A 55 -1.58 -0.82 7.06
CA VAL A 55 -2.76 -0.05 6.69
C VAL A 55 -3.07 -0.32 5.22
N ILE A 56 -4.34 -0.59 4.92
CA ILE A 56 -4.83 -0.74 3.55
C ILE A 56 -5.24 0.63 3.02
N TYR A 57 -4.70 0.98 1.86
CA TYR A 57 -5.09 2.14 1.07
C TYR A 57 -5.95 1.64 -0.09
N THR A 58 -7.11 2.25 -0.27
CA THR A 58 -8.07 1.92 -1.33
C THR A 58 -8.38 3.17 -2.12
N VAL A 59 -8.13 3.10 -3.42
CA VAL A 59 -8.54 4.10 -4.41
C VAL A 59 -9.54 3.46 -5.35
N ILE A 60 -10.39 4.26 -5.97
CA ILE A 60 -11.32 3.83 -7.02
C ILE A 60 -10.96 4.63 -8.26
N ASP A 61 -10.70 3.93 -9.36
CA ASP A 61 -10.54 4.54 -10.66
C ASP A 61 -11.72 4.16 -11.56
N PHE A 62 -12.19 5.12 -12.35
CA PHE A 62 -13.24 4.94 -13.35
C PHE A 62 -12.66 4.85 -14.78
N SER A 63 -11.34 4.90 -14.91
CA SER A 63 -10.59 4.71 -16.16
C SER A 63 -10.41 3.23 -16.52
N SER A 64 -9.55 2.93 -17.51
CA SER A 64 -9.26 1.54 -17.88
C SER A 64 -8.38 0.85 -16.83
N SER A 65 -8.66 -0.43 -16.57
CA SER A 65 -7.89 -1.21 -15.60
C SER A 65 -6.46 -1.51 -16.04
N GLU A 66 -6.18 -1.47 -17.35
CA GLU A 66 -4.83 -1.58 -17.90
C GLU A 66 -3.96 -0.37 -17.53
N GLU A 67 -4.47 0.86 -17.69
CA GLU A 67 -3.76 2.07 -17.30
C GLU A 67 -3.49 2.11 -15.79
N THR A 68 -4.51 1.74 -14.99
CA THR A 68 -4.39 1.64 -13.53
C THR A 68 -3.32 0.63 -13.13
N THR A 69 -3.33 -0.55 -13.76
CA THR A 69 -2.35 -1.60 -13.49
C THR A 69 -0.94 -1.14 -13.82
N HIS A 70 -0.75 -0.52 -14.99
CA HIS A 70 0.56 -0.01 -15.41
C HIS A 70 1.10 1.04 -14.43
N PHE A 71 0.25 2.00 -14.03
CA PHE A 71 0.60 2.98 -13.00
C PHE A 71 1.07 2.30 -11.70
N PHE A 72 0.33 1.32 -11.20
CA PHE A 72 0.68 0.67 -9.93
C PHE A 72 1.92 -0.21 -10.01
N VAL A 73 2.26 -0.77 -11.18
CA VAL A 73 3.53 -1.48 -11.39
C VAL A 73 4.71 -0.52 -11.20
N GLU A 74 4.67 0.65 -11.82
CA GLU A 74 5.72 1.67 -11.67
C GLU A 74 5.74 2.25 -10.26
N TYR A 75 4.57 2.58 -9.73
CA TYR A 75 4.42 3.18 -8.41
C TYR A 75 4.88 2.25 -7.29
N LYS A 76 4.72 0.93 -7.45
CA LYS A 76 5.19 -0.08 -6.50
C LYS A 76 6.70 0.01 -6.24
N GLU A 77 7.51 0.26 -7.27
CA GLU A 77 8.96 0.41 -7.10
C GLU A 77 9.32 1.70 -6.34
N ILE A 78 8.58 2.79 -6.59
CA ILE A 78 8.69 4.03 -5.80
C ILE A 78 8.36 3.76 -4.34
N LEU A 79 7.27 3.03 -4.07
CA LEU A 79 6.86 2.70 -2.72
C LEU A 79 7.87 1.78 -2.03
N LYS A 80 8.39 0.74 -2.69
CA LYS A 80 9.41 -0.16 -2.12
C LYS A 80 10.65 0.62 -1.70
N PHE A 81 11.12 1.54 -2.55
CA PHE A 81 12.23 2.42 -2.22
C PHE A 81 11.89 3.37 -1.06
N ARG A 82 10.73 4.04 -1.12
CA ARG A 82 10.29 5.00 -0.09
C ARG A 82 10.15 4.34 1.28
N PHE A 83 9.56 3.15 1.35
CA PHE A 83 9.25 2.45 2.59
C PHE A 83 10.32 1.43 3.01
N GLU A 84 11.39 1.30 2.21
CA GLU A 84 12.51 0.37 2.42
C GLU A 84 12.03 -1.08 2.63
N GLN A 85 11.14 -1.51 1.75
CA GLN A 85 10.52 -2.83 1.79
C GLN A 85 11.02 -3.69 0.65
N GLU A 86 11.24 -4.97 0.93
CA GLU A 86 11.53 -5.95 -0.12
C GLU A 86 10.32 -6.13 -1.04
N GLU A 87 9.12 -6.03 -0.47
CA GLU A 87 7.88 -6.17 -1.22
C GLU A 87 6.72 -5.36 -0.63
N ILE A 88 5.81 -4.92 -1.49
CA ILE A 88 4.54 -4.27 -1.11
C ILE A 88 3.40 -4.91 -1.90
N LEU A 89 2.42 -5.45 -1.17
CA LEU A 89 1.20 -5.99 -1.79
C LEU A 89 0.34 -4.85 -2.33
N ILE A 90 0.04 -4.92 -3.63
CA ILE A 90 -0.94 -4.08 -4.32
C ILE A 90 -1.82 -5.01 -5.14
N THR A 91 -3.14 -4.82 -5.07
CA THR A 91 -4.12 -5.57 -5.85
C THR A 91 -4.96 -4.61 -6.65
N VAL A 92 -5.12 -4.90 -7.95
CA VAL A 92 -6.05 -4.20 -8.84
C VAL A 92 -7.15 -5.18 -9.22
N GLN A 93 -8.41 -4.77 -9.08
CA GLN A 93 -9.57 -5.62 -9.36
C GLN A 93 -10.63 -4.80 -10.09
N ASP A 94 -11.16 -5.37 -11.17
CA ASP A 94 -12.32 -4.81 -11.85
C ASP A 94 -13.58 -5.05 -11.02
N MET A 95 -14.23 -3.97 -10.61
CA MET A 95 -15.51 -4.04 -9.90
C MET A 95 -16.65 -3.92 -10.90
N GLY A 96 -17.32 -5.03 -11.18
CA GLY A 96 -18.59 -5.04 -11.90
C GLY A 96 -19.74 -4.54 -11.02
N ILE A 97 -20.82 -4.06 -11.65
CA ILE A 97 -22.09 -3.82 -10.96
C ILE A 97 -22.77 -5.19 -10.78
N PHE A 98 -23.11 -5.55 -9.54
CA PHE A 98 -23.89 -6.75 -9.21
C PHE A 98 -25.37 -6.61 -9.60
#